data_AF-A0A1C7LZY0-F1
#
_entry.id   AF-A0A1C7LZY0-F1
#
_cell.length_a   1.000
_cell.length_b   1.000
_cell.length_c   1.000
_cell.angle_alpha   90.00
_cell.angle_beta   90.00
_cell.angle_gamma   90.00
#
_symmetry.space_group_name_H-M   'P 1'
#
loop_
_entity.id
_entity.type
_entity.pdbx_description
1 polymer ?
#
loop_
_entity_poly.entity_id
_entity_poly.type
_entity_poly.pdbx_seq_one_letter_code
_entity_poly.pdbx_strand_id
1 'polypeptide(L)'
;MVFSTFCWHNEDHYTYSVNYMHWGETKTWYSVPGADADKFEAAIRREAPDLFEAQPDLLFQLVTLMNPKRVKDAGVEVYSCNQRAGEFIITFPKAYHAGFNHGFNFNEAVNFALPDWLPFGLDCMKRYQEHRKLPVFSHDELLITITTTVSVYSDRFVAE
;
A
#
# COMPACT_ATOMS: atom_id res chain seq x y z
N MET A 1 -2.11 4.60 -20.90
CA MET A 1 -2.58 3.88 -22.12
C MET A 1 -3.92 3.26 -21.75
N VAL A 2 -4.86 3.10 -22.69
CA VAL A 2 -6.10 2.36 -22.38
C VAL A 2 -5.76 0.95 -21.87
N PHE A 3 -6.39 0.54 -20.77
CA PHE A 3 -6.17 -0.73 -20.07
C PHE A 3 -4.79 -0.94 -19.44
N SER A 4 -3.90 0.07 -19.39
CA SER A 4 -2.71 -0.06 -18.55
C SER A 4 -3.11 -0.21 -17.10
N THR A 5 -2.66 -1.29 -16.47
CA THR A 5 -3.17 -1.81 -15.19
C THR A 5 -2.05 -1.89 -14.16
N PHE A 6 -2.39 -1.70 -12.89
CA PHE A 6 -1.55 -2.04 -11.75
C PHE A 6 -2.30 -3.07 -10.88
N CYS A 7 -1.61 -4.15 -10.55
CA CYS A 7 -2.18 -5.27 -9.81
C CYS A 7 -2.40 -4.92 -8.34
N TRP A 8 -3.07 -5.81 -7.61
CA TRP A 8 -3.28 -5.65 -6.17
C TRP A 8 -1.96 -5.61 -5.41
N HIS A 9 -1.77 -4.56 -4.63
CA HIS A 9 -0.64 -4.41 -3.72
C HIS A 9 -0.96 -3.44 -2.58
N ASN A 10 -0.11 -3.46 -1.56
CA ASN A 10 0.01 -2.40 -0.57
C ASN A 10 1.41 -1.78 -0.70
N GLU A 11 1.57 -0.60 -0.10
CA GLU A 11 2.85 0.11 -0.11
C GLU A 11 3.89 -0.59 0.76
N ASP A 12 5.16 -0.47 0.38
CA ASP A 12 6.25 -0.94 1.21
C ASP A 12 6.17 -0.31 2.61
N HIS A 13 6.47 -1.13 3.62
CA HIS A 13 6.38 -0.73 5.04
C HIS A 13 4.98 -0.29 5.48
N TYR A 14 3.94 -0.62 4.71
CA TYR A 14 2.57 -0.16 4.95
C TYR A 14 2.46 1.36 5.07
N THR A 15 3.33 2.08 4.36
CA THR A 15 3.29 3.54 4.31
C THR A 15 2.00 4.03 3.66
N TYR A 16 1.69 5.32 3.86
CA TYR A 16 0.70 5.98 3.02
C TYR A 16 1.25 6.15 1.61
N SER A 17 0.36 6.34 0.65
CA SER A 17 0.69 6.81 -0.69
C SER A 17 -0.28 7.89 -1.12
N VAL A 18 0.22 8.89 -1.82
CA VAL A 18 -0.60 9.90 -2.47
C VAL A 18 -0.31 9.86 -3.96
N ASN A 19 -1.37 9.83 -4.77
CA ASN A 19 -1.28 9.89 -6.22
C ASN A 19 -2.01 11.13 -6.74
N TYR A 20 -1.33 11.95 -7.53
CA TYR A 20 -1.91 13.09 -8.22
C TYR A 20 -1.99 12.81 -9.72
N MET A 21 -3.16 13.04 -10.32
CA MET A 21 -3.33 12.98 -11.76
C MET A 21 -3.13 14.38 -12.35
N HIS A 22 -2.03 14.59 -13.05
CA HIS A 22 -1.72 15.88 -13.66
C HIS A 22 -2.68 16.23 -14.80
N TRP A 23 -2.93 15.29 -15.71
CA TRP A 23 -3.80 15.48 -16.87
C TRP A 23 -4.15 14.15 -17.57
N GLY A 24 -5.13 14.21 -18.47
CA GLY A 24 -5.52 13.12 -19.37
C GLY A 24 -6.76 12.35 -18.91
N GLU A 25 -6.88 11.13 -19.44
CA GLU A 25 -8.05 10.25 -19.24
C GLU A 25 -8.14 9.67 -17.82
N THR A 26 -9.36 9.27 -17.46
CA THR A 26 -9.70 8.75 -16.11
C THR A 26 -8.84 7.53 -15.72
N LYS A 27 -8.53 7.41 -14.42
CA LYS A 27 -7.95 6.20 -13.81
C LYS A 27 -8.96 5.63 -12.80
N THR A 28 -9.31 4.36 -12.96
CA THR A 28 -10.15 3.66 -11.99
C THR A 28 -9.28 2.98 -10.94
N TRP A 29 -9.68 3.14 -9.68
CA TRP A 29 -9.08 2.52 -8.53
C TRP A 29 -10.07 1.55 -7.87
N TYR A 30 -9.54 0.46 -7.37
CA TYR A 30 -10.18 -0.47 -6.44
C TYR A 30 -9.35 -0.52 -5.17
N SER A 31 -9.99 -0.55 -4.02
CA SER A 31 -9.31 -0.57 -2.72
C SER A 31 -9.99 -1.51 -1.74
N VAL A 32 -9.17 -2.17 -0.92
CA VAL A 32 -9.57 -2.96 0.25
C VAL A 32 -9.01 -2.25 1.49
N PRO A 33 -9.83 -2.01 2.52
CA PRO A 33 -9.37 -1.42 3.78
C PRO A 33 -8.26 -2.25 4.43
N GLY A 34 -7.30 -1.60 5.09
CA GLY A 34 -6.21 -2.30 5.78
C GLY A 34 -6.68 -3.29 6.85
N ALA A 35 -7.85 -3.06 7.45
CA ALA A 35 -8.49 -3.99 8.40
C ALA A 35 -8.91 -5.32 7.75
N ASP A 36 -9.17 -5.33 6.45
CA ASP A 36 -9.59 -6.49 5.67
C ASP A 36 -8.43 -7.11 4.84
N ALA A 37 -7.21 -6.60 5.01
CA ALA A 37 -6.03 -7.08 4.27
C ALA A 37 -5.79 -8.59 4.44
N ASP A 38 -5.87 -9.11 5.67
CA ASP A 38 -5.62 -10.54 5.91
C ASP A 38 -6.75 -11.41 5.31
N LYS A 39 -8.00 -10.91 5.32
CA LYS A 39 -9.12 -11.58 4.63
C LYS A 39 -8.93 -11.59 3.12
N PHE A 40 -8.44 -10.48 2.57
CA PHE A 40 -8.13 -10.35 1.15
C PHE A 40 -7.06 -11.34 0.70
N GLU A 41 -5.97 -11.44 1.44
CA GLU A 41 -4.91 -12.41 1.14
C GLU A 41 -5.43 -13.85 1.22
N ALA A 42 -6.25 -14.17 2.22
CA ALA A 42 -6.89 -15.48 2.34
C ALA A 42 -7.82 -15.78 1.15
N ALA A 43 -8.55 -14.77 0.66
CA ALA A 43 -9.40 -14.88 -0.52
C ALA A 43 -8.57 -15.15 -1.79
N ILE A 44 -7.46 -14.45 -2.02
CA ILE A 44 -6.59 -14.72 -3.17
C ILE A 44 -5.95 -16.11 -3.07
N ARG A 45 -5.50 -16.53 -1.87
CA ARG A 45 -4.96 -17.89 -1.66
C ARG A 45 -5.96 -18.98 -2.02
N ARG A 46 -7.23 -18.81 -1.67
CA ARG A 46 -8.31 -19.75 -2.04
C ARG A 46 -8.64 -19.72 -3.53
N GLU A 47 -8.46 -18.57 -4.17
CA GLU A 47 -8.81 -18.37 -5.57
C GLU A 47 -7.81 -19.03 -6.53
N ALA A 48 -6.53 -19.04 -6.17
CA ALA A 48 -5.46 -19.58 -7.01
C ALA A 48 -4.52 -20.49 -6.21
N PRO A 49 -5.01 -21.61 -5.64
CA PRO A 49 -4.22 -22.47 -4.75
C PRO A 49 -2.93 -22.97 -5.43
N ASP A 50 -3.02 -23.43 -6.68
CA ASP A 50 -1.89 -23.95 -7.45
C ASP A 50 -0.77 -22.89 -7.64
N LEU A 51 -1.15 -21.62 -7.80
CA LEU A 51 -0.20 -20.52 -8.00
C LEU A 51 0.54 -20.17 -6.70
N PHE A 52 -0.14 -20.32 -5.54
CA PHE A 52 0.47 -20.14 -4.23
C PHE A 52 1.31 -21.34 -3.77
N GLU A 53 0.95 -22.56 -4.18
CA GLU A 53 1.80 -23.74 -3.97
C GLU A 53 3.11 -23.61 -4.73
N ALA A 54 3.06 -23.15 -5.98
CA ALA A 54 4.26 -22.88 -6.77
C ALA A 54 5.06 -21.69 -6.24
N GLN A 55 4.39 -20.67 -5.71
CA GLN A 55 5.02 -19.43 -5.28
C GLN A 55 4.35 -18.81 -4.04
N PRO A 56 4.82 -19.15 -2.82
CA PRO A 56 4.21 -18.67 -1.58
C PRO A 56 4.19 -17.14 -1.41
N ASP A 57 5.15 -16.45 -2.04
CA ASP A 57 5.36 -15.00 -1.97
C ASP A 57 4.66 -14.22 -3.09
N LEU A 58 3.77 -14.86 -3.86
CA LEU A 58 3.05 -14.26 -4.99
C LEU A 58 2.38 -12.91 -4.66
N LEU A 59 1.82 -12.77 -3.45
CA LEU A 59 1.17 -11.54 -3.01
C LEU A 59 2.12 -10.34 -2.93
N PHE A 60 3.42 -10.59 -2.78
CA PHE A 60 4.45 -9.54 -2.72
C PHE A 60 5.01 -9.20 -4.09
N GLN A 61 4.69 -9.95 -5.13
CA GLN A 61 5.27 -9.80 -6.46
C GLN A 61 4.43 -8.97 -7.44
N LEU A 62 3.35 -8.31 -7.00
CA LEU A 62 2.58 -7.36 -7.84
C LEU A 62 2.00 -7.96 -9.15
N VAL A 63 1.73 -9.26 -9.20
CA VAL A 63 1.37 -9.95 -10.47
C VAL A 63 -0.09 -10.42 -10.58
N THR A 64 -0.87 -10.40 -9.50
CA THR A 64 -2.22 -11.00 -9.51
C THR A 64 -3.33 -9.95 -9.53
N LEU A 65 -4.13 -9.97 -10.59
CA LEU A 65 -5.34 -9.17 -10.71
C LEU A 65 -6.58 -10.04 -10.44
N MET A 66 -6.99 -10.14 -9.18
CA MET A 66 -8.27 -10.76 -8.83
C MET A 66 -9.41 -9.79 -9.13
N ASN A 67 -10.48 -10.27 -9.77
CA ASN A 67 -11.66 -9.46 -10.06
C ASN A 67 -12.27 -8.93 -8.75
N PRO A 68 -12.47 -7.60 -8.59
CA PRO A 68 -13.05 -6.98 -7.40
C PRO A 68 -14.38 -7.61 -6.94
N LYS A 69 -15.20 -8.08 -7.88
CA LYS A 69 -16.45 -8.78 -7.55
C LYS A 69 -16.19 -10.07 -6.79
N ARG A 70 -15.20 -10.87 -7.22
CA ARG A 70 -14.85 -12.13 -6.55
C ARG A 70 -14.26 -11.89 -5.16
N VAL A 71 -13.50 -10.81 -5.00
CA VAL A 71 -13.00 -10.37 -3.69
C VAL A 71 -14.18 -10.05 -2.76
N LYS A 72 -15.16 -9.29 -3.27
CA LYS A 72 -16.37 -8.96 -2.52
C LYS A 72 -17.23 -10.20 -2.18
N ASP A 73 -17.39 -11.11 -3.14
CA ASP A 73 -18.13 -12.38 -2.93
C ASP A 73 -17.44 -13.28 -1.89
N ALA A 74 -16.14 -13.12 -1.66
CA ALA A 74 -15.38 -13.78 -0.60
C ALA A 74 -15.54 -13.13 0.79
N GLY A 75 -16.38 -12.08 0.92
CA GLY A 75 -16.66 -11.40 2.18
C GLY A 75 -15.64 -10.33 2.56
N VAL A 76 -14.88 -9.83 1.60
CA VAL A 76 -13.91 -8.74 1.78
C VAL A 76 -14.55 -7.42 1.33
N GLU A 77 -14.40 -6.38 2.13
CA GLU A 77 -14.87 -5.04 1.76
C GLU A 77 -14.04 -4.47 0.59
N VAL A 78 -14.72 -4.05 -0.47
CA VAL A 78 -14.09 -3.47 -1.67
C VAL A 78 -14.78 -2.18 -2.08
N TYR A 79 -13.98 -1.14 -2.25
CA TYR A 79 -14.40 0.19 -2.70
C TYR A 79 -13.79 0.50 -4.06
N SER A 80 -14.43 1.41 -4.80
CA SER A 80 -13.91 1.86 -6.09
C SER A 80 -14.14 3.34 -6.30
N CYS A 81 -13.22 4.00 -6.99
CA CYS A 81 -13.37 5.39 -7.39
C CYS A 81 -12.70 5.66 -8.74
N ASN A 82 -13.18 6.70 -9.42
CA ASN A 82 -12.60 7.20 -10.66
C ASN A 82 -11.88 8.51 -10.36
N GLN A 83 -10.56 8.51 -10.58
CA GLN A 83 -9.70 9.68 -10.47
C GLN A 83 -9.65 10.40 -11.82
N ARG A 84 -9.89 11.70 -11.81
CA ARG A 84 -9.82 12.62 -12.95
C ARG A 84 -8.63 13.57 -12.81
N ALA A 85 -8.31 14.27 -13.89
CA ALA A 85 -7.25 15.28 -13.89
C ALA A 85 -7.47 16.34 -12.80
N GLY A 86 -6.41 16.66 -12.05
CA GLY A 86 -6.44 17.58 -10.91
C GLY A 86 -6.85 16.94 -9.58
N GLU A 87 -7.20 15.65 -9.55
CA GLU A 87 -7.64 14.97 -8.33
C GLU A 87 -6.50 14.16 -7.66
N PHE A 88 -6.55 14.14 -6.33
CA PHE A 88 -5.72 13.30 -5.49
C PHE A 88 -6.42 12.00 -5.11
N ILE A 89 -5.65 10.92 -5.02
CA ILE A 89 -6.02 9.67 -4.36
C ILE A 89 -5.04 9.44 -3.22
N ILE A 90 -5.56 9.13 -2.03
CA ILE A 90 -4.77 8.82 -0.85
C ILE A 90 -5.01 7.36 -0.47
N THR A 91 -3.95 6.58 -0.42
CA THR A 91 -3.94 5.19 0.05
C THR A 91 -3.47 5.17 1.51
N PHE A 92 -4.26 4.55 2.37
CA PHE A 92 -3.97 4.41 3.80
C PHE A 92 -3.06 3.19 4.09
N PRO A 93 -2.41 3.15 5.27
CA PRO A 93 -1.58 2.03 5.70
C PRO A 93 -2.26 0.67 5.56
N LYS A 94 -1.49 -0.32 5.11
CA LYS A 94 -1.90 -1.73 4.90
C LYS A 94 -3.04 -1.90 3.86
N ALA A 95 -3.57 -0.83 3.28
CA ALA A 95 -4.67 -0.92 2.32
C ALA A 95 -4.19 -1.50 0.98
N TYR A 96 -4.86 -2.56 0.53
CA TYR A 96 -4.63 -3.10 -0.80
C TYR A 96 -5.33 -2.24 -1.84
N HIS A 97 -4.67 -2.03 -2.98
CA HIS A 97 -5.24 -1.28 -4.08
C HIS A 97 -4.78 -1.81 -5.44
N ALA A 98 -5.64 -1.67 -6.43
CA ALA A 98 -5.44 -2.06 -7.82
C ALA A 98 -6.21 -1.11 -8.74
N GLY A 99 -5.97 -1.17 -10.04
CA GLY A 99 -6.69 -0.29 -10.96
C GLY A 99 -6.16 -0.28 -12.37
N PHE A 100 -6.79 0.53 -13.20
CA PHE A 100 -6.46 0.64 -14.61
C PHE A 100 -6.77 2.03 -15.15
N ASN A 101 -6.22 2.35 -16.32
CA ASN A 101 -6.39 3.63 -16.99
C ASN A 101 -7.36 3.50 -18.16
N HIS A 102 -8.25 4.48 -18.33
CA HIS A 102 -9.22 4.54 -19.43
C HIS A 102 -8.59 5.06 -20.73
N GLY A 103 -7.37 5.60 -20.67
CA GLY A 103 -6.68 6.10 -21.85
C GLY A 103 -5.29 6.66 -21.54
N PHE A 104 -4.88 7.67 -22.31
CA PHE A 104 -3.62 8.34 -22.09
C PHE A 104 -3.76 9.38 -20.98
N ASN A 105 -2.93 9.26 -19.94
CA ASN A 105 -2.90 10.16 -18.81
C ASN A 105 -1.50 10.19 -18.21
N PHE A 106 -1.27 11.14 -17.29
CA PHE A 106 -0.02 11.28 -16.57
C PHE A 106 -0.30 11.48 -15.08
N ASN A 107 0.33 10.64 -14.25
CA ASN A 107 0.13 10.61 -12.81
C ASN A 107 1.49 10.55 -12.12
N GLU A 108 1.54 11.10 -10.92
CA GLU A 108 2.72 11.07 -10.06
C GLU A 108 2.30 10.58 -8.66
N ALA A 109 3.14 9.78 -8.02
CA ALA A 109 2.86 9.26 -6.69
C ALA A 109 4.10 9.29 -5.79
N VAL A 110 3.87 9.42 -4.49
CA VAL A 110 4.91 9.34 -3.47
C VAL A 110 4.38 8.69 -2.20
N ASN A 111 5.25 7.93 -1.53
CA ASN A 111 4.98 7.38 -0.21
C ASN A 111 5.25 8.40 0.88
N PHE A 112 4.48 8.34 1.96
CA PHE A 112 4.72 9.18 3.14
C PHE A 112 4.32 8.46 4.43
N ALA A 113 4.79 8.98 5.56
CA ALA A 113 4.51 8.43 6.87
C ALA A 113 4.09 9.56 7.84
N LEU A 114 2.99 9.34 8.54
CA LEU A 114 2.49 10.20 9.62
C LEU A 114 2.75 9.53 10.98
N PRO A 115 2.66 10.24 12.12
CA PRO A 115 2.90 9.63 13.43
C PRO A 115 2.06 8.37 13.72
N ASP A 116 0.81 8.33 13.24
CA ASP A 116 -0.09 7.19 13.37
C ASP A 116 0.30 5.97 12.53
N TRP A 117 1.26 6.11 11.59
CA TRP A 117 1.78 5.00 10.80
C TRP A 117 2.71 4.07 11.61
N LEU A 118 3.33 4.56 12.68
CA LEU A 118 4.36 3.81 13.42
C LEU A 118 3.93 2.37 13.82
N PRO A 119 2.71 2.13 14.37
CA PRO A 119 2.25 0.78 14.68
C PRO A 119 2.17 -0.13 13.43
N PHE A 120 1.73 0.42 12.29
CA PHE A 120 1.65 -0.32 11.03
C PHE A 120 3.04 -0.66 10.49
N GLY A 121 4.01 0.26 10.61
CA GLY A 121 5.40 0.00 10.24
C GLY A 121 5.99 -1.15 11.04
N LEU A 122 5.77 -1.19 12.36
CA LEU A 122 6.22 -2.30 13.22
C LEU A 122 5.56 -3.63 12.82
N ASP A 123 4.25 -3.63 12.55
CA ASP A 123 3.55 -4.83 12.11
C ASP A 123 4.02 -5.31 10.73
N CYS A 124 4.33 -4.38 9.83
CA CYS A 124 4.93 -4.70 8.54
C CYS A 124 6.30 -5.39 8.71
N MET A 125 7.13 -4.91 9.65
CA MET A 125 8.43 -5.53 9.92
C MET A 125 8.32 -6.96 10.41
N LYS A 126 7.39 -7.26 11.33
CA LYS A 126 7.11 -8.63 11.78
C LYS A 126 6.70 -9.51 10.60
N ARG A 127 5.82 -9.00 9.74
CA ARG A 127 5.38 -9.70 8.54
C ARG A 127 6.52 -9.93 7.55
N TYR A 128 7.40 -8.95 7.36
CA TYR A 128 8.59 -9.09 6.51
C TYR A 128 9.52 -10.19 7.03
N GLN A 129 9.68 -10.31 8.36
CA GLN A 129 10.43 -11.40 8.97
C GLN A 129 9.79 -12.77 8.69
N GLU A 130 8.47 -12.90 8.86
CA GLU A 130 7.73 -14.14 8.59
C GLU A 130 7.89 -14.60 7.13
N HIS A 131 7.85 -13.66 6.19
CA HIS A 131 7.95 -13.92 4.75
C HIS A 131 9.38 -13.83 4.20
N ARG A 132 10.39 -13.61 5.07
CA ARG A 132 11.79 -13.42 4.66
C ARG A 132 11.97 -12.33 3.58
N LYS A 133 11.10 -11.31 3.58
CA LYS A 133 11.19 -10.15 2.69
C LYS A 133 12.19 -9.16 3.26
N LEU A 134 13.12 -8.71 2.42
CA LEU A 134 14.08 -7.66 2.82
C LEU A 134 13.36 -6.31 2.97
N PRO A 135 13.52 -5.62 4.10
CA PRO A 135 12.98 -4.28 4.27
C PRO A 135 13.77 -3.26 3.44
N VAL A 136 13.09 -2.23 2.91
CA VAL A 136 13.76 -1.14 2.17
C VAL A 136 14.54 -0.15 3.05
N PHE A 137 14.25 -0.11 4.36
CA PHE A 137 15.01 0.62 5.38
C PHE A 137 14.79 -0.02 6.77
N SER A 138 15.61 0.35 7.76
CA SER A 138 15.46 -0.12 9.15
C SER A 138 14.43 0.72 9.92
N HIS A 139 13.34 0.10 10.37
CA HIS A 139 12.31 0.78 11.18
C HIS A 139 12.87 1.26 12.53
N ASP A 140 13.70 0.46 13.18
CA ASP A 140 14.30 0.80 14.46
C ASP A 140 15.30 1.95 14.33
N GLU A 141 16.10 1.96 13.26
CA GLU A 141 17.03 3.07 12.98
C GLU A 141 16.28 4.38 12.75
N LEU A 142 15.14 4.34 12.05
CA LEU A 142 14.27 5.49 11.87
C LEU A 142 13.76 6.01 13.23
N LEU A 143 13.27 5.11 14.11
CA LEU A 143 12.79 5.48 15.45
C LEU A 143 13.91 6.08 16.32
N ILE A 144 15.10 5.48 16.32
CA ILE A 144 16.27 6.00 17.03
C ILE A 144 16.63 7.38 16.49
N THR A 145 16.64 7.56 15.17
CA THR A 145 16.95 8.86 14.54
C THR A 145 15.93 9.93 14.94
N ILE A 146 14.63 9.62 14.92
CA ILE A 146 13.57 10.55 15.33
C ILE A 146 13.77 10.95 16.80
N THR A 147 13.93 9.98 17.70
CA THR A 147 14.04 10.22 19.14
C THR A 147 15.32 10.97 19.53
N THR A 148 16.46 10.61 18.93
CA THR A 148 17.73 11.29 19.18
C THR A 148 17.76 12.70 18.60
N THR A 149 17.17 12.92 17.43
CA THR A 149 17.09 14.27 16.82
C THR A 149 16.21 15.19 17.67
N VAL A 150 15.05 14.71 18.15
CA VAL A 150 14.17 15.51 19.02
C VAL A 150 14.86 15.90 20.32
N SER A 151 15.63 14.98 20.95
CA SER A 151 16.40 15.28 22.17
C SER A 151 17.40 16.43 21.97
N VAL A 152 18.05 16.50 20.80
CA VAL A 152 19.01 17.57 20.49
C VAL A 152 18.33 18.93 20.37
N TYR A 153 17.08 18.98 19.89
CA TYR A 153 16.32 20.23 19.80
C TYR A 153 15.68 20.64 21.13
N SER A 154 15.25 19.71 21.97
CA SER A 154 14.73 20.05 23.31
C SER A 154 15.82 20.67 24.20
N ASP A 155 17.05 20.15 24.14
CA ASP A 155 18.17 20.69 24.93
C ASP A 155 18.61 22.09 24.48
N ARG A 156 18.33 22.47 23.23
CA ARG A 156 18.59 23.83 22.71
C ARG A 156 17.57 24.87 23.14
N PHE A 157 16.34 24.47 23.48
CA PHE A 157 15.29 25.40 23.94
C PHE A 157 15.24 25.59 25.46
N VAL A 158 15.96 24.77 26.23
CA VAL A 158 16.06 24.91 27.70
C VAL A 158 17.30 25.74 28.11
N ALA A 159 18.11 26.17 27.14
CA ALA A 159 19.33 26.94 27.35
C ALA A 159 19.20 28.45 27.07
N GLU A 160 17.96 28.96 26.92
CA GLU A 160 17.62 30.40 26.93
C GLU A 160 16.71 30.73 28.11
#